data_AF-A0A2D6J006-F1
#
_entry.id   AF-A0A2D6J006-F1
#
_cell.length_a   1.000
_cell.length_b   1.000
_cell.length_c   1.000
_cell.angle_alpha   90.00
_cell.angle_beta   90.00
_cell.angle_gamma   90.00
#
_symmetry.space_group_name_H-M   'P 1'
#
loop_
_entity.id
_entity.type
_entity.pdbx_description
1 polymer ?
#
loop_
_entity_poly.entity_id
_entity_poly.type
_entity_poly.pdbx_seq_one_letter_code
_entity_poly.pdbx_strand_id
1 'polypeptide(L)'
;MPLRIQQDVKEIEGVLNEILNTLRPPVGRCRLLSSGFNPGHALNITEDISGHKECLACGNCVDICPILVREPSRREKTEQRTSMALESIVGEDCDLCDACILACPQVDTTIKNYVVNHRMIEVMSRLEKRIGDEDEPDLDLFLEEALSQA
;
A
#
# COMPACT_ATOMS: atom_id res chain seq x y z
N MET A 1 -6.42 -2.84 12.71
CA MET A 1 -6.90 -1.51 13.16
C MET A 1 -5.96 -1.00 14.21
N PRO A 2 -5.45 0.24 14.07
CA PRO A 2 -4.62 0.92 15.06
C PRO A 2 -5.19 0.92 16.47
N LEU A 3 -4.33 1.01 17.48
CA LEU A 3 -4.70 1.32 18.87
C LEU A 3 -5.41 2.69 18.95
N ARG A 4 -6.11 2.93 20.07
CA ARG A 4 -6.71 4.25 20.37
C ARG A 4 -5.65 5.33 20.51
N ILE A 5 -4.54 5.00 21.16
CA ILE A 5 -3.35 5.84 21.23
C ILE A 5 -2.44 5.39 20.10
N GLN A 6 -2.29 6.24 19.10
CA GLN A 6 -1.52 5.96 17.88
C GLN A 6 -0.13 6.56 17.98
N GLN A 7 0.76 6.13 17.09
CA GLN A 7 2.13 6.62 16.98
C GLN A 7 2.14 8.14 16.76
N ASP A 8 2.91 8.87 17.58
CA ASP A 8 3.21 10.27 17.30
C ASP A 8 4.16 10.32 16.10
N VAL A 9 3.70 10.99 15.04
CA VAL A 9 4.46 11.11 13.79
C VAL A 9 5.74 11.90 14.01
N LYS A 10 5.77 12.86 14.93
CA LYS A 10 6.98 13.66 15.19
C LYS A 10 8.16 12.81 15.68
N GLU A 11 7.87 11.72 16.39
CA GLU A 11 8.88 10.80 16.89
C GLU A 11 9.48 9.92 15.77
N ILE A 12 8.70 9.65 14.71
CA ILE A 12 9.08 8.76 13.62
C ILE A 12 9.31 9.48 12.30
N GLU A 13 9.22 10.81 12.26
CA GLU A 13 9.18 11.60 11.02
C GLU A 13 10.39 11.34 10.11
N GLY A 14 11.59 11.26 10.69
CA GLY A 14 12.81 10.95 9.93
C GLY A 14 12.72 9.62 9.18
N VAL A 15 12.40 8.54 9.91
CA VAL A 15 12.27 7.18 9.34
C VAL A 15 11.08 7.09 8.39
N LEU A 16 9.97 7.75 8.72
CA LEU A 16 8.79 7.81 7.88
C LEU A 16 9.12 8.44 6.53
N ASN A 17 9.84 9.55 6.51
CA ASN A 17 10.27 10.20 5.28
C ASN A 17 11.24 9.35 4.46
N GLU A 18 12.16 8.61 5.10
CA GLU A 18 13.02 7.65 4.39
C GLU A 18 12.20 6.54 3.70
N ILE A 19 11.24 5.96 4.40
CA ILE A 19 10.34 4.92 3.85
C ILE A 19 9.55 5.48 2.68
N LEU A 20 8.93 6.64 2.87
CA LEU A 20 8.08 7.30 1.90
C LEU A 20 8.87 7.74 0.65
N ASN A 21 10.16 8.06 0.78
CA ASN A 21 11.02 8.44 -0.36
C ASN A 21 11.67 7.24 -1.05
N THR A 22 11.53 6.04 -0.51
CA THR A 22 12.00 4.82 -1.19
C THR A 22 11.06 4.50 -2.35
N LEU A 23 11.60 4.22 -3.55
CA LEU A 23 10.85 3.84 -4.74
C LEU A 23 10.25 2.43 -4.62
N ARG A 24 9.41 2.16 -3.62
CA ARG A 24 8.71 0.88 -3.39
C ARG A 24 7.43 1.13 -2.61
N PRO A 25 6.39 0.27 -2.70
CA PRO A 25 5.18 0.47 -1.90
C PRO A 25 5.54 0.57 -0.41
N PRO A 26 5.07 1.58 0.32
CA PRO A 26 5.50 1.82 1.71
C PRO A 26 4.64 1.12 2.78
N VAL A 27 3.50 0.52 2.41
CA VAL A 27 2.45 0.10 3.35
C VAL A 27 2.91 -0.90 4.42
N GLY A 28 3.72 -1.90 4.08
CA GLY A 28 4.21 -2.90 5.02
C GLY A 28 5.11 -2.27 6.07
N ARG A 29 6.00 -1.37 5.65
CA ARG A 29 6.89 -0.59 6.53
C ARG A 29 6.13 0.44 7.38
N CYS A 30 5.20 1.21 6.80
CA CYS A 30 4.37 2.15 7.56
C CYS A 30 3.48 1.45 8.61
N ARG A 31 3.02 0.23 8.32
CA ARG A 31 2.29 -0.62 9.27
C ARG A 31 3.19 -1.08 10.43
N LEU A 32 4.47 -1.36 10.19
CA LEU A 32 5.43 -1.67 11.26
C LEU A 32 5.74 -0.46 12.15
N LEU A 33 5.66 0.76 11.60
CA LEU A 33 5.74 2.01 12.37
C LEU A 33 4.45 2.33 13.14
N SER A 34 3.33 1.68 12.81
CA SER A 34 2.03 1.93 13.44
C SER A 34 1.91 1.27 14.81
N SER A 35 0.90 1.68 15.57
CA SER A 35 0.63 1.23 16.94
C SER A 35 0.22 -0.24 17.06
N GLY A 36 -0.20 -0.88 15.97
CA GLY A 36 -0.62 -2.29 15.95
C GLY A 36 -2.13 -2.48 16.19
N PHE A 37 -2.55 -3.70 16.53
CA PHE A 37 -3.98 -4.01 16.71
C PHE A 37 -4.59 -3.35 17.93
N ASN A 38 -5.80 -2.81 17.78
CA ASN A 38 -6.62 -2.46 18.93
C ASN A 38 -7.15 -3.70 19.68
N PRO A 39 -7.47 -3.54 20.98
CA PRO A 39 -8.10 -4.61 21.76
C PRO A 39 -9.51 -4.99 21.28
N GLY A 40 -10.15 -4.16 20.45
CA GLY A 40 -11.47 -4.39 19.87
C GLY A 40 -11.41 -4.99 18.46
N HIS A 41 -10.45 -5.88 18.19
CA HIS A 41 -10.10 -6.32 16.83
C HIS A 41 -11.17 -7.16 16.12
N ALA A 42 -12.24 -7.58 16.81
CA ALA A 42 -13.34 -8.41 16.30
C ALA A 42 -12.92 -9.76 15.65
N LEU A 43 -11.64 -10.12 15.71
CA LEU A 43 -11.14 -11.42 15.28
C LEU A 43 -11.52 -12.50 16.28
N ASN A 44 -11.98 -13.65 15.78
CA ASN A 44 -12.34 -14.80 16.59
C ASN A 44 -11.10 -15.65 16.91
N ILE A 45 -10.24 -15.11 17.77
CA ILE A 45 -9.01 -15.75 18.23
C ILE A 45 -8.95 -15.70 19.75
N THR A 46 -8.22 -16.64 20.35
CA THR A 46 -8.08 -16.77 21.80
C THR A 46 -6.96 -15.91 22.37
N GLU A 47 -6.01 -15.56 21.54
CA GLU A 47 -4.80 -14.83 21.84
C GLU A 47 -5.06 -13.33 21.93
N ASP A 48 -4.46 -12.67 22.93
CA ASP A 48 -4.41 -11.20 22.95
C ASP A 48 -3.39 -10.73 21.92
N ILE A 49 -3.89 -10.21 20.81
CA ILE A 49 -3.07 -9.65 19.74
C ILE A 49 -2.94 -8.13 19.83
N SER A 50 -3.34 -7.49 20.93
CA SER A 50 -3.25 -6.04 21.05
C SER A 50 -1.80 -5.56 20.84
N GLY A 51 -1.61 -4.52 20.03
CA GLY A 51 -0.28 -3.98 19.69
C GLY A 51 0.54 -4.81 18.70
N HIS A 52 0.06 -6.00 18.29
CA HIS A 52 0.70 -6.79 17.24
C HIS A 52 0.67 -6.05 15.89
N LYS A 53 1.70 -6.27 15.07
CA LYS A 53 1.94 -5.59 13.79
C LYS A 53 2.12 -6.59 12.66
N GLU A 54 1.36 -7.69 12.67
CA GLU A 54 1.33 -8.75 11.66
C GLU A 54 0.23 -8.45 10.63
N CYS A 55 0.41 -8.88 9.38
CA CYS A 55 -0.48 -8.45 8.29
C CYS A 55 -1.76 -9.30 8.33
N LEU A 56 -2.92 -8.67 8.17
CA LEU A 56 -4.20 -9.38 8.11
C LEU A 56 -4.49 -10.06 6.78
N ALA A 57 -3.64 -9.88 5.77
CA ALA A 57 -3.92 -10.31 4.40
C ALA A 57 -5.27 -9.80 3.85
N CYS A 58 -5.76 -8.64 4.32
CA CYS A 58 -7.05 -8.10 3.90
C CYS A 58 -7.09 -7.72 2.40
N GLY A 59 -5.93 -7.49 1.78
CA GLY A 59 -5.81 -7.16 0.36
C GLY A 59 -6.17 -5.72 -0.03
N ASN A 60 -6.63 -4.86 0.89
CA ASN A 60 -6.97 -3.47 0.54
C ASN A 60 -5.82 -2.71 -0.14
N CYS A 61 -4.58 -2.95 0.30
CA CYS A 61 -3.41 -2.33 -0.32
C CYS A 61 -3.09 -2.86 -1.72
N VAL A 62 -3.45 -4.13 -1.99
CA VAL A 62 -3.30 -4.79 -3.29
C VAL A 62 -4.36 -4.27 -4.25
N ASP A 63 -5.63 -4.28 -3.82
CA ASP A 63 -6.76 -3.91 -4.66
C ASP A 63 -6.74 -2.42 -5.06
N ILE A 64 -6.18 -1.54 -4.23
CA ILE A 64 -6.08 -0.11 -4.53
C ILE A 64 -4.86 0.27 -5.38
N CYS A 65 -3.92 -0.67 -5.61
CA CYS A 65 -2.65 -0.33 -6.25
C CYS A 65 -2.82 -0.08 -7.76
N PRO A 66 -2.49 1.12 -8.28
CA PRO A 66 -2.66 1.42 -9.71
C PRO A 66 -1.82 0.52 -10.64
N ILE A 67 -0.62 0.12 -10.22
CA ILE A 67 0.23 -0.80 -10.97
C ILE A 67 -0.46 -2.16 -11.14
N LEU A 68 -0.99 -2.73 -10.06
CA LEU A 68 -1.66 -4.04 -10.14
C LEU A 68 -3.02 -3.99 -10.84
N VAL A 69 -3.63 -2.81 -10.91
CA VAL A 69 -4.84 -2.61 -11.74
C VAL A 69 -4.49 -2.63 -13.22
N ARG A 70 -3.36 -2.03 -13.62
CA ARG A 70 -2.87 -1.99 -15.00
C ARG A 70 -2.21 -3.29 -15.48
N GLU A 71 -1.65 -4.08 -14.55
CA GLU A 71 -0.94 -5.32 -14.86
C GLU A 71 -1.58 -6.56 -14.19
N PRO A 72 -2.61 -7.16 -14.81
CA PRO A 72 -3.35 -8.30 -14.25
C PRO A 72 -2.45 -9.51 -13.93
N SER A 73 -1.44 -9.80 -14.74
CA SER A 73 -0.54 -10.94 -14.52
C SER A 73 0.33 -10.79 -13.25
N ARG A 74 0.66 -9.56 -12.85
CA ARG A 74 1.29 -9.26 -11.55
C ARG A 74 0.29 -9.37 -10.41
N ARG A 75 -0.96 -8.94 -10.64
CA ARG A 75 -2.03 -9.06 -9.66
C ARG A 75 -2.33 -10.51 -9.31
N GLU A 76 -2.34 -11.41 -10.28
CA GLU A 76 -2.52 -12.86 -10.04
C GLU A 76 -1.44 -13.43 -9.12
N LYS A 77 -0.21 -12.91 -9.16
CA LYS A 77 0.87 -13.33 -8.25
C LYS A 77 0.69 -12.85 -6.81
N THR A 78 -0.34 -12.02 -6.52
CA THR A 78 -0.65 -11.49 -5.18
C THR A 78 -1.75 -12.27 -4.44
N GLU A 79 -1.94 -13.58 -4.70
CA GLU A 79 -2.93 -14.43 -4.02
C GLU A 79 -2.85 -14.35 -2.48
N GLN A 80 -1.65 -14.11 -1.93
CA GLN A 80 -1.44 -13.99 -0.49
C GLN A 80 -2.05 -12.70 0.08
N ARG A 81 -2.41 -11.72 -0.76
CA ARG A 81 -3.11 -10.45 -0.42
C ARG A 81 -2.47 -9.68 0.74
N THR A 82 -1.16 -9.85 0.96
CA THR A 82 -0.42 -9.22 2.06
C THR A 82 0.24 -7.93 1.61
N SER A 83 0.52 -7.03 2.57
CA SER A 83 1.32 -5.83 2.32
C SER A 83 2.73 -6.18 1.83
N MET A 84 3.35 -7.25 2.34
CA MET A 84 4.66 -7.71 1.87
C MET A 84 4.63 -8.23 0.44
N ALA A 85 3.56 -8.94 0.04
CA ALA A 85 3.40 -9.41 -1.33
C ALA A 85 3.32 -8.20 -2.29
N LEU A 86 2.56 -7.16 -1.92
CA LEU A 86 2.53 -5.91 -2.68
C LEU A 86 3.94 -5.28 -2.81
N GLU A 87 4.65 -5.10 -1.69
CA GLU A 87 5.99 -4.48 -1.72
C GLU A 87 6.97 -5.26 -2.62
N SER A 88 6.87 -6.59 -2.63
CA SER A 88 7.76 -7.45 -3.40
C SER A 88 7.40 -7.52 -4.89
N ILE A 89 6.10 -7.55 -5.20
CA ILE A 89 5.61 -7.73 -6.58
C ILE A 89 5.65 -6.42 -7.36
N VAL A 90 5.28 -5.31 -6.73
CA VAL A 90 5.37 -3.98 -7.38
C VAL A 90 6.80 -3.47 -7.38
N GLY A 91 7.54 -3.67 -6.28
CA GLY A 91 8.95 -3.32 -6.21
C GLY A 91 9.22 -1.87 -6.65
N GLU A 92 10.19 -1.71 -7.54
CA GLU A 92 10.67 -0.39 -8.02
C GLU A 92 9.74 0.29 -9.04
N ASP A 93 8.71 -0.41 -9.50
CA ASP A 93 7.71 0.16 -10.42
C ASP A 93 6.64 0.99 -9.71
N CYS A 94 6.78 1.18 -8.39
CA CYS A 94 5.81 1.90 -7.58
C CYS A 94 5.65 3.36 -8.03
N ASP A 95 4.41 3.81 -8.27
CA ASP A 95 4.10 5.21 -8.58
C ASP A 95 4.30 6.19 -7.41
N LEU A 96 4.63 5.70 -6.21
CA LEU A 96 4.67 6.48 -4.97
C LEU A 96 3.37 7.25 -4.71
N CYS A 97 2.24 6.61 -5.04
CA CYS A 97 0.92 7.19 -4.89
C CYS A 97 0.43 7.24 -3.43
N ASP A 98 1.12 6.53 -2.53
CA ASP A 98 0.78 6.34 -1.11
C ASP A 98 -0.65 5.79 -0.84
N ALA A 99 -1.41 5.40 -1.87
CA ALA A 99 -2.79 4.90 -1.75
C ALA A 99 -2.87 3.61 -0.91
N CYS A 100 -1.86 2.76 -0.99
CA CYS A 100 -1.76 1.54 -0.18
C CYS A 100 -1.69 1.82 1.33
N ILE A 101 -1.08 2.94 1.75
CA ILE A 101 -1.07 3.39 3.16
C ILE A 101 -2.48 3.80 3.56
N LEU A 102 -3.13 4.63 2.73
CA LEU A 102 -4.45 5.19 3.01
C LEU A 102 -5.51 4.08 3.14
N ALA A 103 -5.44 3.07 2.26
CA ALA A 103 -6.38 1.93 2.26
C ALA A 103 -6.11 0.90 3.36
N CYS A 104 -4.87 0.81 3.88
CA CYS A 104 -4.53 -0.20 4.87
C CYS A 104 -5.23 0.06 6.21
N PRO A 105 -6.02 -0.87 6.75
CA PRO A 105 -6.71 -0.69 8.02
C PRO A 105 -5.79 -0.87 9.23
N GLN A 106 -4.50 -1.17 9.03
CA GLN A 106 -3.53 -1.37 10.10
C GLN A 106 -2.47 -0.26 10.17
N VAL A 107 -2.53 0.72 9.27
CA VAL A 107 -1.72 1.92 9.38
C VAL A 107 -2.42 2.93 10.27
N ASP A 108 -1.67 3.53 11.20
CA ASP A 108 -2.16 4.58 12.08
C ASP A 108 -2.72 5.76 11.30
N THR A 109 -3.84 6.30 11.78
CA THR A 109 -4.48 7.48 11.22
C THR A 109 -3.55 8.69 11.27
N THR A 110 -2.69 8.80 12.29
CA THR A 110 -1.67 9.86 12.37
C THR A 110 -0.72 9.83 11.17
N ILE A 111 -0.23 8.66 10.78
CA ILE A 111 0.60 8.48 9.58
C ILE A 111 -0.19 8.80 8.31
N LYS A 112 -1.45 8.35 8.20
CA LYS A 112 -2.31 8.68 7.06
C LYS A 112 -2.50 10.18 6.90
N ASN A 113 -2.75 10.88 8.00
CA ASN A 113 -2.91 12.33 8.01
C ASN A 113 -1.61 13.04 7.59
N TYR A 114 -0.45 12.53 8.02
CA TYR A 114 0.85 13.06 7.59
C TYR A 114 1.00 12.99 6.06
N VAL A 115 0.74 11.82 5.48
CA VAL A 115 0.77 11.59 4.02
C VAL A 115 -0.19 12.54 3.30
N VAL A 116 -1.44 12.64 3.75
CA VAL A 116 -2.43 13.53 3.13
C VAL A 116 -1.95 14.99 3.13
N ASN A 117 -1.39 15.47 4.24
CA ASN A 117 -1.02 16.87 4.41
C ASN A 117 0.28 17.26 3.70
N HIS A 118 1.23 16.33 3.53
CA HIS A 118 2.58 16.66 3.05
C HIS A 118 2.91 16.09 1.66
N ARG A 119 2.15 15.10 1.18
CA ARG A 119 2.55 14.30 0.00
C ARG A 119 1.50 14.26 -1.09
N MET A 120 0.22 14.18 -0.72
CA MET A 120 -0.85 13.94 -1.69
C MET A 120 -0.93 15.01 -2.79
N ILE A 121 -0.66 16.28 -2.46
CA ILE A 121 -0.69 17.36 -3.46
C ILE A 121 0.38 17.14 -4.55
N GLU A 122 1.60 16.75 -4.16
CA GLU A 122 2.68 16.49 -5.10
C GLU A 122 2.41 15.22 -5.92
N VAL A 123 1.87 14.20 -5.27
CA VAL A 123 1.58 12.90 -5.86
C VAL A 123 0.49 12.99 -6.93
N MET A 124 -0.60 13.71 -6.69
CA MET A 124 -1.70 13.84 -7.65
C MET A 124 -1.23 14.43 -8.99
N SER A 125 -0.36 15.44 -8.94
CA SER A 125 0.21 16.06 -10.15
C SER A 125 1.08 15.10 -10.99
N ARG A 126 1.69 14.09 -10.36
CA ARG A 126 2.50 13.06 -11.03
C ARG A 126 1.64 11.94 -11.58
N LEU A 127 0.60 11.55 -10.85
CA LEU A 127 -0.33 10.51 -11.27
C LEU A 127 -1.15 10.94 -12.48
N GLU A 128 -1.61 12.20 -12.55
CA GLU A 128 -2.33 12.73 -13.72
C GLU A 128 -1.54 12.51 -15.02
N LYS A 129 -0.22 12.71 -15.00
CA LYS A 129 0.65 12.49 -16.16
C LYS A 129 0.78 11.02 -16.55
N ARG A 130 0.67 10.08 -15.60
CA ARG A 130 0.79 8.63 -15.83
C ARG A 130 -0.54 7.96 -16.13
N ILE A 131 -1.65 8.60 -15.77
CA ILE A 131 -3.02 8.16 -16.06
C ILE A 131 -3.47 8.70 -17.42
N GLY A 132 -2.96 9.86 -17.83
CA GLY A 132 -3.29 10.52 -19.10
C GLY A 132 -2.59 9.95 -20.34
N ASP A 133 -1.77 8.91 -20.23
CA ASP A 133 -1.25 8.14 -21.38
C ASP A 133 -2.34 7.18 -21.90
N GLU A 134 -3.51 7.71 -22.26
CA GLU A 134 -4.57 6.94 -22.93
C GLU A 134 -4.16 6.52 -24.36
N ASP A 135 -3.12 7.14 -24.92
CA ASP A 135 -2.63 6.92 -26.30
C ASP A 135 -1.46 5.92 -26.39
N GLU A 136 -0.88 5.48 -25.26
CA GLU A 136 0.15 4.44 -25.26
C GLU A 136 -0.53 3.09 -24.94
N PRO A 137 -0.74 2.20 -25.93
CA PRO A 137 -1.30 0.90 -25.64
C PRO A 137 -0.38 0.19 -24.65
N ASP A 138 -0.95 -0.34 -23.55
CA ASP A 138 -0.24 -1.23 -22.62
C ASP A 138 0.24 -2.44 -23.43
N LEU A 139 1.45 -2.31 -23.98
CA LEU A 139 2.01 -3.24 -24.95
C LEU A 139 2.13 -4.64 -24.35
N ASP A 140 2.36 -4.68 -23.04
CA ASP A 140 2.41 -5.89 -22.23
C ASP A 140 1.01 -6.54 -22.11
N LEU A 141 -0.05 -5.76 -21.87
CA LEU A 141 -1.43 -6.25 -21.85
C LEU A 141 -1.84 -6.79 -23.22
N PHE A 142 -1.50 -6.07 -24.29
CA PHE A 142 -1.81 -6.47 -25.67
C PHE A 142 -1.07 -7.75 -26.08
N LEU A 143 0.18 -7.91 -25.62
CA LEU A 143 0.98 -9.12 -25.86
C LEU A 143 0.45 -10.31 -25.05
N GLU A 144 0.04 -10.10 -23.79
CA GLU A 144 -0.58 -11.12 -22.95
C GLU A 144 -1.92 -11.61 -23.52
N GLU A 145 -2.77 -10.71 -24.01
CA GLU A 145 -4.02 -11.06 -24.69
C GLU A 145 -3.76 -11.86 -25.99
N ALA A 146 -2.75 -11.47 -26.76
CA ALA A 146 -2.39 -12.18 -27.99
C ALA A 146 -1.85 -13.60 -27.73
N LEU A 147 -1.14 -13.81 -26.63
CA LEU A 147 -0.57 -15.10 -26.25
C LEU A 147 -1.58 -16.03 -25.57
N SER A 148 -2.62 -15.48 -24.92
CA SER A 148 -3.67 -16.26 -24.25
C SER A 148 -4.80 -16.72 -25.20
N GLN A 149 -4.87 -16.18 -26.42
CA GLN A 149 -5.81 -16.59 -27.47
C GLN A 149 -5.21 -17.58 -28.49
N ALA A 150 -3.96 -18.03 -28.31
CA ALA A 150 -3.26 -19.00 -29.15
C ALA A 150 -3.19 -20.39 -28.48
#